data_AF-A0AA45G6T3-F1
#
_entry.id   AF-A0AA45G6T3-F1
#
_cell.length_a   1.000
_cell.length_b   1.000
_cell.length_c   1.000
_cell.angle_alpha   90.00
_cell.angle_beta   90.00
_cell.angle_gamma   90.00
#
_symmetry.space_group_name_H-M   'P 1'
#
loop_
_entity.id
_entity.type
_entity.pdbx_description
1 polymer ?
#
loop_
_entity_poly.entity_id
_entity_poly.type
_entity_poly.pdbx_seq_one_letter_code
_entity_poly.pdbx_strand_id
1 'polypeptide(L)'
;MTDRIEIRPTEVKNAGGTVNTEASEARGALAGLFDSAEPAAAGNPGFAAGPKLVAFNTLMKGEISSTIDDLSATADAIVASVEAIEQTDGQTAEGISRIASALNGLGKAPLPGQ
;
A
#
# COMPACT_ATOMS: atom_id res chain seq x y z
N MET A 1 26.62 -4.15 -16.63
CA MET A 1 26.33 -3.26 -15.49
C MET A 1 25.00 -3.71 -14.93
N THR A 2 24.99 -4.31 -13.75
CA THR A 2 23.75 -4.65 -13.05
C THR A 2 23.32 -3.36 -12.37
N ASP A 3 22.21 -2.77 -12.81
CA ASP A 3 21.60 -1.64 -12.11
C ASP A 3 21.25 -2.13 -10.70
N ARG A 4 22.00 -1.67 -9.72
CA ARG A 4 21.75 -2.03 -8.33
C ARG A 4 20.52 -1.23 -7.92
N ILE A 5 19.37 -1.89 -7.90
CA ILE A 5 18.13 -1.31 -7.38
C ILE A 5 18.32 -1.15 -5.87
N GLU A 6 18.64 0.07 -5.42
CA GLU A 6 18.64 0.44 -4.02
C GLU A 6 17.22 0.80 -3.61
N ILE A 7 16.52 -0.16 -3.02
CA ILE A 7 15.24 0.11 -2.35
C ILE A 7 15.55 0.83 -1.05
N ARG A 8 14.86 1.94 -0.78
CA ARG A 8 14.90 2.68 0.49
C ARG A 8 13.67 2.30 1.33
N PRO A 9 13.73 1.24 2.17
CA PRO A 9 12.54 0.59 2.73
C PRO A 9 11.65 1.54 3.54
N THR A 10 12.26 2.34 4.40
CA THR A 10 11.57 3.34 5.21
C THR A 10 10.83 4.37 4.36
N GLU A 11 11.45 4.85 3.29
CA GLU A 11 10.84 5.86 2.42
C GLU A 11 9.66 5.27 1.63
N VAL A 12 9.78 4.03 1.17
CA VAL A 12 8.70 3.34 0.47
C VAL A 12 7.53 3.07 1.42
N LYS A 13 7.79 2.66 2.67
CA LYS A 13 6.76 2.51 3.70
C LYS A 13 6.05 3.82 4.00
N ASN A 14 6.80 4.91 4.15
CA ASN A 14 6.23 6.24 4.35
C ASN A 14 5.36 6.67 3.17
N ALA A 15 5.82 6.46 1.93
CA ALA A 15 5.06 6.76 0.73
C ALA A 15 3.75 5.97 0.65
N GLY A 16 3.78 4.66 0.94
CA GLY A 16 2.57 3.84 1.01
C GLY A 16 1.58 4.32 2.08
N GLY A 17 2.09 4.69 3.26
CA GLY A 17 1.28 5.29 4.32
C GLY A 17 0.63 6.62 3.93
N THR A 18 1.36 7.50 3.22
CA THR A 18 0.81 8.74 2.67
C THR A 18 -0.30 8.46 1.67
N VAL A 19 -0.09 7.54 0.72
CA VAL A 19 -1.11 7.18 -0.27
C VAL A 19 -2.39 6.67 0.39
N ASN A 20 -2.28 5.84 1.43
CA ASN A 20 -3.45 5.37 2.17
C ASN A 20 -4.19 6.48 2.93
N THR A 21 -3.44 7.46 3.45
CA THR A 21 -4.02 8.63 4.12
C THR A 21 -4.79 9.48 3.12
N GLU A 22 -4.17 9.84 2.00
CA GLU A 22 -4.78 10.65 0.94
C GLU A 22 -5.99 9.93 0.31
N ALA A 23 -5.90 8.62 0.11
CA ALA A 23 -7.03 7.79 -0.36
C ALA A 23 -8.23 7.86 0.60
N SER A 24 -7.98 7.77 1.91
CA SER A 24 -9.02 7.87 2.93
C SER A 24 -9.67 9.26 2.95
N GLU A 25 -8.86 10.32 2.86
CA GLU A 25 -9.34 11.71 2.76
C GLU A 25 -10.17 11.94 1.48
N ALA A 26 -9.69 11.41 0.34
CA ALA A 26 -10.39 11.50 -0.94
C ALA A 26 -11.75 10.79 -0.91
N ARG A 27 -11.86 9.60 -0.30
CA ARG A 27 -13.17 8.94 -0.08
C ARG A 27 -14.12 9.83 0.73
N GLY A 28 -13.62 10.43 1.81
CA GLY A 28 -14.41 11.34 2.64
C GLY A 28 -14.93 12.54 1.86
N ALA A 29 -14.07 13.15 1.03
CA ALA A 29 -14.44 14.29 0.19
C ALA A 29 -15.42 13.92 -0.93
N LEU A 30 -15.26 12.74 -1.54
CA LEU A 30 -16.13 12.24 -2.63
C LEU A 30 -17.57 12.01 -2.18
N ALA A 31 -17.78 11.61 -0.92
CA ALA A 31 -19.12 11.38 -0.40
C ALA A 31 -20.01 12.61 -0.62
N GLY A 32 -19.53 13.80 -0.27
CA GLY A 32 -20.29 15.06 -0.39
C GLY A 32 -20.41 15.61 -1.81
N LEU A 33 -19.51 15.24 -2.73
CA LEU A 33 -19.52 15.76 -4.10
C LEU A 33 -20.75 15.30 -4.90
N PHE A 34 -21.20 14.07 -4.64
CA PHE A 34 -22.29 13.44 -5.37
C PHE A 34 -23.67 13.62 -4.72
N ASP A 35 -23.72 14.13 -3.50
CA ASP A 35 -24.98 14.32 -2.74
C ASP A 35 -25.87 15.43 -3.33
N SER A 36 -25.32 16.29 -4.20
CA SER A 36 -26.08 17.38 -4.85
C SER A 36 -27.03 16.93 -5.96
N ALA A 37 -26.89 15.69 -6.45
CA ALA A 37 -27.65 15.17 -7.59
C ALA A 37 -29.14 14.93 -7.28
N GLU A 38 -29.42 14.34 -6.11
CA GLU A 38 -30.78 14.06 -5.64
C GLU A 38 -31.62 15.34 -5.44
N PRO A 39 -31.16 16.36 -4.68
CA PRO A 39 -31.93 17.59 -4.52
C PRO A 39 -32.10 18.35 -5.84
N ALA A 40 -31.11 18.31 -6.73
CA ALA A 40 -31.23 18.89 -8.07
C ALA A 40 -32.29 18.20 -8.94
N ALA A 41 -32.39 16.87 -8.86
CA ALA A 41 -33.43 16.11 -9.55
C ALA A 41 -34.82 16.37 -8.93
N ALA A 42 -34.92 16.42 -7.60
CA ALA A 42 -36.16 16.69 -6.89
C ALA A 42 -36.72 18.10 -7.18
N GLY A 43 -35.84 19.09 -7.37
CA GLY A 43 -36.22 20.46 -7.73
C GLY A 43 -36.75 20.65 -9.16
N ASN A 44 -36.65 19.62 -10.02
CA ASN A 44 -37.05 19.70 -11.43
C ASN A 44 -38.05 18.58 -11.83
N PRO A 45 -39.24 18.54 -11.20
CA PRO A 45 -40.25 17.52 -11.51
C PRO A 45 -40.71 17.61 -12.97
N GLY A 46 -40.82 16.45 -13.62
CA GLY A 46 -41.26 16.33 -15.03
C GLY A 46 -40.13 16.42 -16.06
N PHE A 47 -38.91 16.79 -15.68
CA PHE A 47 -37.74 16.74 -16.56
C PHE A 47 -37.13 15.33 -16.58
N ALA A 48 -37.10 14.72 -17.77
CA ALA A 48 -36.49 13.39 -17.97
C ALA A 48 -34.97 13.34 -17.64
N ALA A 49 -34.32 14.50 -17.51
CA ALA A 49 -32.91 14.61 -17.16
C ALA A 49 -32.63 14.34 -15.68
N GLY A 50 -33.59 14.58 -14.77
CA GLY A 50 -33.39 14.43 -13.31
C GLY A 50 -32.94 13.01 -12.91
N PRO A 51 -33.71 11.96 -13.26
CA PRO A 51 -33.30 10.59 -12.97
C PRO A 51 -31.98 10.17 -13.63
N LYS A 52 -31.69 10.70 -14.84
CA LYS A 52 -30.43 10.41 -15.55
C LYS A 52 -29.22 11.03 -14.86
N LEU A 53 -29.38 12.24 -14.32
CA LEU A 53 -28.34 12.92 -13.55
C LEU A 53 -28.00 12.14 -12.27
N VAL A 54 -29.02 11.66 -11.55
CA VAL A 54 -28.82 10.83 -10.36
C VAL A 54 -28.08 9.54 -10.73
N ALA A 55 -28.55 8.82 -11.76
CA ALA A 55 -27.93 7.59 -12.21
C ALA A 55 -26.46 7.78 -12.63
N PHE A 56 -26.16 8.86 -13.37
CA PHE A 56 -24.79 9.19 -13.77
C PHE A 56 -23.90 9.49 -12.56
N ASN A 57 -24.39 10.27 -11.60
CA ASN A 57 -23.63 10.56 -10.38
C ASN A 57 -23.40 9.32 -9.52
N THR A 58 -24.37 8.41 -9.42
CA THR A 58 -24.17 7.12 -8.75
C THR A 58 -23.08 6.29 -9.42
N LEU A 59 -23.06 6.22 -10.77
CA LEU A 59 -22.03 5.52 -11.51
C LEU A 59 -20.65 6.11 -11.25
N MET A 60 -20.50 7.43 -11.41
CA MET A 60 -19.24 8.13 -11.20
C MET A 60 -18.72 7.98 -9.76
N LYS A 61 -19.62 8.05 -8.76
CA LYS A 61 -19.26 7.80 -7.35
C LYS A 61 -18.66 6.41 -7.19
N GLY A 62 -19.25 5.40 -7.83
CA GLY A 62 -18.76 4.02 -7.82
C GLY A 62 -17.38 3.88 -8.47
N GLU A 63 -17.20 4.42 -9.68
CA GLU A 63 -15.93 4.32 -10.41
C GLU A 63 -14.76 4.99 -9.68
N ILE A 64 -14.97 6.19 -9.15
CA ILE A 64 -13.91 6.90 -8.42
C ILE A 64 -13.60 6.19 -7.10
N SER A 65 -14.63 5.70 -6.39
CA SER A 65 -14.41 4.96 -5.14
C SER A 65 -13.60 3.69 -5.40
N SER A 66 -13.93 2.92 -6.45
CA SER A 66 -13.16 1.74 -6.85
C SER A 66 -11.71 2.08 -7.21
N THR A 67 -11.50 3.19 -7.94
CA THR A 67 -10.14 3.63 -8.30
C THR A 67 -9.29 3.95 -7.07
N ILE A 68 -9.90 4.57 -6.06
CA ILE A 68 -9.22 4.87 -4.79
C ILE A 68 -8.91 3.58 -4.02
N ASP A 69 -9.83 2.62 -4.02
CA ASP A 69 -9.61 1.31 -3.39
C ASP A 69 -8.44 0.56 -4.05
N ASP A 70 -8.36 0.58 -5.38
CA ASP A 70 -7.24 -0.02 -6.11
C ASP A 70 -5.90 0.67 -5.81
N LEU A 71 -5.91 2.00 -5.64
CA LEU A 71 -4.73 2.77 -5.26
C LEU A 71 -4.25 2.40 -3.85
N SER A 72 -5.16 2.31 -2.88
CA SER A 72 -4.83 1.83 -1.52
C SER A 72 -4.29 0.41 -1.53
N ALA A 73 -4.95 -0.51 -2.25
CA ALA A 73 -4.50 -1.89 -2.35
C ALA A 73 -3.10 -2.00 -2.97
N THR A 74 -2.80 -1.15 -3.96
CA THR A 74 -1.46 -1.07 -4.56
C THR A 74 -0.42 -0.56 -3.55
N ALA A 75 -0.76 0.46 -2.75
CA ALA A 75 0.11 0.97 -1.70
C ALA A 75 0.42 -0.12 -0.65
N ASP A 76 -0.58 -0.86 -0.20
CA ASP A 76 -0.42 -1.98 0.73
C ASP A 76 0.47 -3.08 0.15
N ALA A 77 0.28 -3.43 -1.13
CA ALA A 77 1.10 -4.43 -1.81
C ALA A 77 2.58 -4.00 -1.92
N ILE A 78 2.83 -2.71 -2.15
CA ILE A 78 4.19 -2.13 -2.15
C ILE A 78 4.82 -2.25 -0.76
N VAL A 79 4.10 -1.85 0.29
CA VAL A 79 4.58 -1.95 1.68
C VAL A 79 4.90 -3.40 2.05
N ALA A 80 3.99 -4.32 1.77
CA ALA A 80 4.16 -5.75 2.03
C ALA A 80 5.37 -6.34 1.29
N SER A 81 5.61 -5.90 0.05
CA SER A 81 6.77 -6.34 -0.74
C SER A 81 8.09 -5.89 -0.11
N VAL A 82 8.13 -4.67 0.42
CA VAL A 82 9.31 -4.15 1.14
C VAL A 82 9.57 -4.91 2.44
N GLU A 83 8.52 -5.21 3.20
CA GLU A 83 8.64 -5.99 4.43
C GLU A 83 9.19 -7.40 4.18
N ALA A 84 8.76 -8.05 3.10
CA ALA A 84 9.27 -9.36 2.72
C ALA A 84 10.78 -9.34 2.38
N ILE A 85 11.26 -8.26 1.76
CA ILE A 85 12.68 -8.07 1.45
C ILE A 85 13.49 -7.90 2.74
N GLU A 86 13.06 -6.99 3.64
CA GLU A 86 13.74 -6.76 4.91
C GLU A 86 13.79 -8.04 5.78
N GLN A 87 12.72 -8.84 5.77
CA GLN A 87 12.69 -10.11 6.49
C GLN A 87 13.69 -11.13 5.91
N THR A 88 13.80 -11.21 4.59
CA THR A 88 14.75 -12.11 3.91
C THR A 88 16.19 -11.72 4.21
N ASP A 89 16.50 -10.42 4.18
CA ASP A 89 17.83 -9.90 4.51
C ASP A 89 18.17 -10.16 5.98
N GLY A 90 17.22 -9.96 6.90
CA GLY A 90 17.37 -10.28 8.31
C GLY A 90 17.70 -11.76 8.57
N GLN A 91 16.93 -12.67 7.97
CA GLN A 91 17.18 -14.12 8.07
C GLN A 91 18.54 -14.53 7.51
N THR A 92 18.97 -13.89 6.41
CA THR A 92 20.26 -14.13 5.79
C THR A 92 21.41 -13.67 6.69
N ALA A 93 21.32 -12.47 7.26
CA ALA A 93 22.31 -11.92 8.18
C ALA A 93 22.44 -12.77 9.45
N GLU A 94 21.33 -13.26 10.00
CA GLU A 94 21.34 -14.22 11.10
C GLU A 94 22.03 -15.54 10.71
N GLY A 95 21.74 -16.05 9.51
CA GLY A 95 22.38 -17.25 8.96
C GLY A 95 23.90 -17.10 8.86
N ILE A 96 24.37 -15.99 8.28
CA ILE A 96 25.79 -15.66 8.18
C ILE A 96 26.42 -15.52 9.57
N SER A 97 25.74 -14.86 10.52
CA SER A 97 26.22 -14.72 11.89
C SER A 97 26.36 -16.07 12.59
N ARG A 98 25.38 -16.97 12.42
CA ARG A 98 25.44 -18.35 12.93
C ARG A 98 26.64 -19.11 12.34
N ILE A 99 26.85 -19.01 11.02
CA ILE A 99 28.00 -19.64 10.34
C ILE A 99 29.32 -19.06 10.87
N ALA A 100 29.42 -17.74 11.00
CA ALA A 100 30.61 -17.06 11.52
C ALA A 100 30.90 -17.46 12.98
N SER A 101 29.88 -17.55 13.83
CA SER A 101 30.01 -18.04 15.20
C SER A 101 30.44 -19.51 15.26
N ALA A 102 29.88 -20.37 14.41
CA ALA A 102 30.27 -21.78 14.33
C ALA A 102 31.74 -21.95 13.90
N LEU A 103 32.18 -21.21 12.88
CA LEU A 103 33.57 -21.20 12.42
C LEU A 103 34.54 -20.72 13.52
N ASN A 104 34.19 -19.67 14.26
CA ASN A 104 34.98 -19.19 15.40
C ASN A 104 35.03 -20.23 16.54
N GLY A 105 33.92 -20.93 16.81
CA GLY A 105 33.87 -22.02 17.78
C GLY A 105 34.77 -23.21 17.42
N LEU A 106 34.82 -23.59 16.15
CA LEU A 106 35.74 -24.61 15.62
C LEU A 106 37.22 -24.20 15.77
N GLY A 107 37.55 -22.93 15.56
CA GLY A 107 38.90 -22.40 15.77
C GLY A 107 39.33 -22.31 17.24
N LYS A 108 38.38 -22.40 18.18
CA LYS A 108 38.63 -22.36 19.64
C LYS A 108 38.43 -23.70 20.36
N ALA A 109 38.13 -24.78 19.65
CA ALA A 109 38.06 -26.11 20.26
C ALA A 109 39.44 -26.44 20.89
N PRO A 110 39.51 -26.81 22.18
CA PRO A 110 40.77 -27.27 22.77
C PRO A 110 41.24 -28.49 21.99
N LEU A 111 42.53 -28.52 21.64
CA LEU A 111 43.13 -29.74 21.11
C LEU A 111 42.92 -30.85 22.14
N PRO A 112 42.40 -32.04 21.75
CA PRO A 112 42.28 -33.15 22.68
C PRO A 112 43.69 -33.53 23.18
N GLY A 113 43.99 -33.19 24.42
CA GLY A 113 45.20 -33.65 25.13
C GLY A 113 46.44 -32.75 25.06
N GLN A 114 46.31 -31.42 25.09
CA GLN A 114 47.43 -30.53 25.46
C GLN A 114 47.09 -29.63 26.65
#